data_AF-A0A1V5PYT8-F1
#
_entry.id   AF-A0A1V5PYT8-F1
#
_cell.length_a   1.000
_cell.length_b   1.000
_cell.length_c   1.000
_cell.angle_alpha   90.00
_cell.angle_beta   90.00
_cell.angle_gamma   90.00
#
_symmetry.space_group_name_H-M   'P 1'
#
loop_
_entity.id
_entity.type
_entity.pdbx_description
1 polymer ?
#
loop_
_entity_poly.entity_id
_entity_poly.type
_entity_poly.pdbx_seq_one_letter_code
_entity_poly.pdbx_strand_id
1 'polypeptide(L)' 'MAHSIASLTFLVRDYDEALAFFTEALRFTVLEDTLLGDGKRWVRVNILGDSFHRQPISLG' A
#
# COMPACT_ATOMS: atom_id res chain seq x y z
N MET A 1 -22.85 -0.33 -8.69
CA MET A 1 -21.64 -1.11 -8.35
C MET A 1 -20.57 -0.14 -7.87
N ALA A 2 -19.96 -0.39 -6.72
CA ALA A 2 -18.90 0.47 -6.20
C ALA A 2 -17.54 -0.01 -6.75
N HIS A 3 -16.82 0.90 -7.42
CA HIS A 3 -15.48 0.65 -7.93
C HIS A 3 -14.46 1.28 -6.99
N SER A 4 -13.40 0.54 -6.67
CA SER A 4 -12.30 1.01 -5.84
C SER A 4 -10.98 0.74 -6.55
N ILE A 5 -9.99 1.58 -6.28
CA ILE A 5 -8.62 1.37 -6.76
C ILE A 5 -7.96 0.36 -5.83
N ALA A 6 -7.49 -0.77 -6.40
CA ALA A 6 -6.91 -1.86 -5.61
C ALA A 6 -5.45 -1.58 -5.19
N SER A 7 -4.66 -0.95 -6.05
CA SER A 7 -3.25 -0.63 -5.81
C SER A 7 -2.77 0.46 -6.75
N LEU A 8 -1.75 1.21 -6.32
CA LEU A 8 -1.05 2.19 -7.13
C LEU A 8 0.46 1.97 -7.00
N THR A 9 1.17 2.03 -8.13
CA THR A 9 2.63 1.83 -8.17
C THR A 9 3.33 3.17 -8.35
N PHE A 10 4.35 3.42 -7.53
CA PHE A 10 5.19 4.60 -7.61
C PHE A 10 6.61 4.22 -8.04
N LEU A 11 7.21 5.08 -8.86
CA LEU A 11 8.62 4.97 -9.25
C LEU A 11 9.41 5.96 -8.39
N VAL A 12 10.27 5.43 -7.54
CA VAL A 12 11.01 6.21 -6.55
C VAL A 12 12.48 6.27 -6.92
N ARG A 13 13.16 7.33 -6.50
CA ARG A 13 14.60 7.48 -6.70
C ARG A 13 15.38 6.57 -5.75
N ASP A 14 14.92 6.47 -4.51
CA ASP A 14 15.52 5.66 -3.46
C ASP A 14 14.42 4.89 -2.72
N TYR A 15 14.63 3.59 -2.55
CA TYR A 15 13.65 2.70 -1.94
C TYR A 15 13.56 2.89 -0.42
N ASP A 16 14.68 3.14 0.25
CA ASP A 16 14.71 3.27 1.70
C ASP A 16 14.15 4.62 2.14
N GLU A 17 14.42 5.69 1.39
CA GLU A 17 13.78 7.01 1.59
C GLU A 17 12.25 6.89 1.46
N ALA A 18 11.78 6.24 0.39
CA ALA A 18 10.35 6.05 0.18
C ALA A 18 9.73 5.19 1.28
N LEU A 19 10.40 4.11 1.68
CA LEU A 19 9.92 3.22 2.72
C LEU A 19 9.82 3.94 4.07
N ALA A 20 10.81 4.74 4.44
CA ALA A 20 10.78 5.59 5.63
C ALA A 20 9.62 6.59 5.57
N PHE A 21 9.39 7.25 4.43
CA PHE A 21 8.24 8.15 4.29
C PHE A 21 6.90 7.43 4.49
N PHE A 22 6.68 6.29 3.83
CA PHE A 22 5.41 5.56 3.95
C PHE A 22 5.21 4.97 5.36
N THR A 23 6.27 4.45 5.99
CA THR A 23 6.16 3.78 7.30
C THR A 23 6.26 4.72 8.50
N GLU A 24 7.03 5.81 8.40
CA GLU A 24 7.25 6.73 9.51
C GLU A 24 6.31 7.94 9.45
N ALA A 25 6.24 8.62 8.31
CA ALA A 25 5.41 9.82 8.18
C ALA A 25 3.92 9.44 8.02
N LEU A 26 3.63 8.50 7.13
CA LEU A 26 2.25 8.06 6.86
C LEU A 26 1.79 6.89 7.74
N ARG A 27 2.69 6.27 8.50
CA ARG A 27 2.40 5.14 9.40
C ARG A 27 1.77 3.93 8.69
N PHE A 28 2.14 3.70 7.44
CA PHE A 28 1.73 2.51 6.70
C PHE A 28 2.53 1.29 7.20
N THR A 29 1.95 0.11 7.02
CA THR A 29 2.60 -1.16 7.33
C THR A 29 3.14 -1.79 6.06
N VAL A 30 4.38 -2.29 6.12
CA VAL A 30 4.96 -3.09 5.04
C VAL A 30 4.28 -4.45 5.01
N LEU A 31 3.65 -4.77 3.89
CA LEU A 31 3.01 -6.06 3.66
C LEU A 31 3.95 -7.06 2.99
N GLU A 32 4.77 -6.57 2.07
CA GLU A 32 5.66 -7.40 1.28
C GLU A 32 6.90 -6.60 0.93
N ASP A 33 8.04 -7.26 1.00
CA ASP A 33 9.32 -6.71 0.63
C ASP A 33 10.17 -7.80 -0.01
N THR A 34 10.24 -7.78 -1.35
CA THR A 34 10.83 -8.85 -2.16
C THR A 34 11.90 -8.30 -3.10
N LEU A 35 13.07 -8.92 -3.10
CA LEU A 35 14.14 -8.62 -4.05
C LEU A 35 13.85 -9.28 -5.40
N LEU A 36 13.74 -8.49 -6.46
CA LEU A 36 13.45 -8.96 -7.83
C LEU A 36 14.73 -9.22 -8.65
N GLY A 37 15.91 -8.95 -8.08
CA GLY A 37 17.19 -9.02 -8.78
C GLY A 37 17.53 -7.73 -9.53
N ASP A 38 18.79 -7.61 -9.97
CA ASP A 38 19.29 -6.46 -10.75
C ASP A 38 19.11 -5.10 -10.01
N GLY A 39 19.21 -5.13 -8.68
CA GLY A 39 19.04 -3.96 -7.82
C GLY A 39 17.59 -3.51 -7.60
N LYS A 40 16.59 -4.22 -8.13
CA LYS A 40 15.16 -3.88 -7.99
C LYS A 40 14.54 -4.55 -6.77
N ARG A 41 13.69 -3.79 -6.08
CA ARG A 41 12.93 -4.23 -4.91
C ARG A 41 11.45 -3.98 -5.14
N TRP A 42 10.63 -4.97 -4.85
CA TRP A 42 9.18 -4.87 -4.82
C TRP A 42 8.75 -4.69 -3.37
N VAL A 43 8.29 -3.49 -3.03
CA VAL A 43 7.78 -3.19 -1.69
C VAL A 43 6.31 -2.83 -1.79
N ARG A 44 5.47 -3.53 -1.03
CA ARG A 44 4.06 -3.19 -0.86
C ARG A 44 3.82 -2.73 0.55
N VAL A 45 3.14 -1.60 0.65
CA VAL A 45 2.72 -0.97 1.90
C VAL A 45 1.21 -0.78 1.89
N ASN A 46 0.60 -0.79 3.06
CA ASN A 46 -0.83 -0.50 3.22
C ASN A 46 -1.09 0.32 4.47
N ILE A 47 -2.20 1.05 4.49
CA ILE A 47 -2.70 1.72 5.69
C ILE A 47 -3.05 0.69 6.76
N LEU A 48 -2.69 0.98 8.01
CA LEU A 48 -3.10 0.19 9.15
C LEU A 48 -4.58 0.51 9.42
N GLY A 49 -5.45 -0.45 9.14
CA GLY A 49 -6.90 -0.29 9.37
C GLY A 49 -7.78 -0.28 8.13
N ASP A 50 -7.40 -0.93 7.03
CA ASP A 50 -8.39 -1.29 6.00
C ASP A 50 -9.28 -2.44 6.49
N SER A 51 -10.06 -2.15 7.54
CA SER A 51 -11.37 -2.76 7.69
C SER A 51 -12.23 -2.08 6.64
N PHE A 52 -12.18 -2.57 5.40
CA PHE A 52 -13.09 -2.15 4.35
C PHE A 52 -14.51 -2.56 4.79
N HIS A 53 -15.10 -1.75 5.66
CA HIS A 53 -16.42 -1.99 6.23
C HIS A 53 -17.45 -1.70 5.16
N ARG A 54 -17.60 -2.63 4.22
CA ARG A 54 -18.79 -2.74 3.38
C ARG A 54 -19.95 -3.08 4.31
N GLN A 55 -20.56 -2.07 4.91
CA GLN A 55 -21.96 -2.19 5.26
C GLN A 55 -22.71 -2.43 3.93
N PRO A 56 -23.41 -3.56 3.75
CA PRO A 56 -24.38 -3.64 2.67
C PRO A 56 -25.40 -2.54 2.92
N ILE A 57 -25.57 -1.64 1.95
CA ILE A 57 -26.68 -0.69 1.95
C ILE A 57 -27.99 -1.49 1.94
N SER A 58 -28.61 -1.68 3.11
CA SER A 58 -29.99 -2.15 3.19
C SER A 58 -30.88 -1.06 2.62
N LEU A 59 -31.27 -1.21 1.34
CA LEU A 59 -32.36 -0.47 0.75
C LEU A 59 -33.66 -1.18 1.17
N GLY A 60 -34.47 -0.50 1.97
CA GLY A 60 -35.86 -0.89 2.22
C GLY A 60 -36.78 -0.55 1.06
#